data_AF-A0A662KBW8-F1
#
_entry.id   AF-A0A662KBW8-F1
#
_cell.length_a   1.000
_cell.length_b   1.000
_cell.length_c   1.000
_cell.angle_alpha   90.00
_cell.angle_beta   90.00
_cell.angle_gamma   90.00
#
_symmetry.space_group_name_H-M   'P 1'
#
loop_
_entity.id
_entity.type
_entity.pdbx_description
1 polymer ?
#
loop_
_entity_poly.entity_id
_entity_poly.type
_entity_poly.pdbx_seq_one_letter_code
_entity_poly.pdbx_strand_id
1 'polypeptide(L)'
;MFEIVAERGRARAGRITINGRTLETPAFLPVATKGCVKTLTPEEVYSTGCRALIVNALHLYRRVFEEASAAGLHAFMGWEGLIFTDSGGFQSIKKFPAEVTDEGVIFRMPDGKEEVFTPEKSIEIQEKLGSDFIFALDDCPSYPYTRERVEESVARTIRWAYR
;
A
#
# COMPACT_ATOMS: atom_id res chain seq x y z
N MET A 1 -2.65 -13.62 -12.69
CA MET A 1 -1.62 -14.52 -13.27
C MET A 1 -0.34 -13.73 -13.47
N PHE A 2 0.81 -14.26 -13.08
CA PHE A 2 2.13 -13.69 -13.41
C PHE A 2 2.86 -14.66 -14.33
N GLU A 3 3.42 -14.14 -15.43
CA GLU A 3 4.26 -14.89 -16.37
C GLU A 3 5.59 -14.17 -16.59
N ILE A 4 6.65 -14.95 -16.75
CA ILE A 4 7.96 -14.43 -17.19
C ILE A 4 8.02 -14.61 -18.71
N VAL A 5 8.23 -13.51 -19.43
CA VAL A 5 8.24 -13.45 -20.90
C VAL A 5 9.66 -13.55 -21.45
N ALA A 6 10.65 -13.01 -20.73
CA ALA A 6 12.05 -13.12 -21.09
C ALA A 6 12.97 -12.97 -19.87
N GLU A 7 14.17 -13.54 -19.96
CA GLU A 7 15.16 -13.49 -18.89
C GLU A 7 16.55 -13.14 -19.44
N ARG A 8 17.33 -12.41 -18.63
CA ARG A 8 18.76 -12.16 -18.88
C ARG A 8 19.51 -12.10 -17.56
N GLY A 9 20.23 -13.18 -17.24
CA GLY A 9 20.87 -13.31 -15.93
C GLY A 9 19.83 -13.32 -14.81
N ARG A 10 19.89 -12.35 -13.88
CA ARG A 10 18.89 -12.17 -12.81
C ARG A 10 17.72 -11.25 -13.22
N ALA A 11 17.80 -10.59 -14.37
CA ALA A 11 16.74 -9.69 -14.85
C ALA A 11 15.62 -10.49 -15.53
N ARG A 12 14.38 -10.07 -15.29
CA ARG A 12 13.16 -10.69 -15.80
C ARG A 12 12.26 -9.63 -16.41
N ALA A 13 11.83 -9.86 -17.64
CA ALA A 13 10.67 -9.19 -18.20
C ALA A 13 9.47 -10.12 -18.02
N GLY A 14 8.35 -9.58 -17.54
CA GLY A 14 7.17 -10.40 -17.24
C GLY A 14 5.88 -9.62 -17.37
N ARG A 15 4.77 -10.32 -17.22
CA ARG A 15 3.43 -9.74 -17.35
C ARG A 15 2.56 -10.21 -16.20
N ILE A 16 1.85 -9.26 -15.58
CA ILE A 16 0.83 -9.56 -14.57
C ILE A 16 -0.53 -9.22 -15.15
N THR A 17 -1.46 -10.19 -15.13
CA THR A 17 -2.85 -9.99 -15.56
C THR A 17 -3.81 -10.28 -14.41
N ILE A 18 -4.63 -9.29 -14.06
CA ILE A 18 -5.65 -9.35 -13.00
C ILE A 18 -6.89 -8.61 -13.51
N ASN A 19 -8.08 -9.21 -13.36
CA ASN A 19 -9.36 -8.59 -13.72
C ASN A 19 -9.39 -7.97 -15.14
N GLY A 20 -8.72 -8.62 -16.11
CA GLY A 20 -8.60 -8.13 -17.49
C GLY A 20 -7.58 -7.00 -17.71
N ARG A 21 -6.99 -6.45 -16.64
CA ARG A 21 -5.91 -5.45 -16.71
C ARG A 21 -4.56 -6.14 -16.77
N THR A 22 -3.64 -5.53 -17.51
CA THR A 22 -2.29 -6.07 -17.72
C THR A 22 -1.23 -5.04 -17.35
N LEU A 23 -0.23 -5.48 -16.59
CA LEU A 23 0.96 -4.71 -16.22
C LEU A 23 2.22 -5.45 -16.66
N GLU A 24 3.05 -4.78 -17.47
CA GLU A 24 4.38 -5.27 -17.82
C GLU A 24 5.37 -4.99 -16.69
N THR A 25 6.30 -5.92 -16.47
CA THR A 25 7.35 -5.83 -15.46
C THR A 25 8.73 -5.90 -16.14
N PRO A 26 9.74 -5.15 -15.66
CA PRO A 26 9.74 -4.32 -14.45
C PRO A 26 8.84 -3.08 -14.59
N ALA A 27 8.10 -2.75 -13.53
CA ALA A 27 7.15 -1.66 -13.51
C ALA A 27 7.59 -0.55 -12.55
N PHE A 28 7.33 0.70 -12.93
CA PHE A 28 7.36 1.84 -12.02
C PHE A 28 5.93 2.20 -11.63
N LEU A 29 5.68 2.37 -10.33
CA LEU A 29 4.36 2.70 -9.78
C LEU A 29 4.40 4.12 -9.20
N PRO A 30 3.83 5.13 -9.89
CA PRO A 30 3.65 6.45 -9.33
C PRO A 30 2.84 6.40 -8.02
N VAL A 31 3.24 7.22 -7.06
CA VAL A 31 2.58 7.31 -5.76
C VAL A 31 1.40 8.27 -5.85
N ALA A 32 0.19 7.75 -5.63
CA ALA A 32 -1.04 8.52 -5.56
C ALA A 32 -1.43 8.75 -4.09
N THR A 33 -0.96 9.87 -3.52
CA THR A 33 -1.25 10.21 -2.11
C THR A 33 -2.62 10.86 -2.02
N LYS A 34 -3.56 10.27 -1.26
CA LYS A 34 -4.98 10.69 -1.17
C LYS A 34 -5.77 10.46 -2.46
N GLY A 35 -5.45 9.42 -3.22
CA GLY A 35 -6.20 9.06 -4.42
C GLY A 35 -5.91 9.92 -5.66
N CYS A 36 -4.80 10.66 -5.67
CA CYS A 36 -4.35 11.34 -6.89
C CYS A 36 -2.82 11.35 -6.99
N VAL A 37 -2.33 11.24 -8.23
CA VAL A 37 -0.95 11.63 -8.56
C VAL A 37 -0.93 13.14 -8.55
N LYS A 38 -0.07 13.74 -7.72
CA LYS A 38 -0.06 15.20 -7.57
C LYS A 38 0.20 15.86 -8.91
N THR A 39 -0.57 16.94 -9.17
CA THR A 39 -0.51 17.80 -10.35
C THR A 39 -0.86 17.16 -11.69
N LEU A 40 -1.31 15.90 -11.72
CA LEU A 40 -1.69 15.21 -12.95
C LEU A 40 -3.11 14.62 -12.86
N THR A 41 -3.84 14.66 -13.96
CA THR A 41 -5.10 13.91 -14.10
C THR A 41 -4.82 12.42 -14.34
N PRO A 42 -5.79 11.53 -14.08
CA PRO A 42 -5.65 10.10 -14.40
C PRO A 42 -5.29 9.86 -15.87
N GLU A 43 -5.86 10.61 -16.80
CA GLU A 43 -5.59 10.49 -18.23
C GLU A 43 -4.15 10.89 -18.57
N GLU A 44 -3.63 11.98 -17.97
CA GLU A 44 -2.25 12.40 -18.14
C GLU A 44 -1.29 11.31 -17.66
N VAL A 45 -1.54 10.73 -16.48
CA VAL A 45 -0.72 9.61 -15.97
C VAL A 45 -0.80 8.40 -16.89
N TYR A 46 -1.99 8.04 -17.36
CA TYR A 46 -2.17 6.90 -18.25
C TYR A 46 -1.45 7.08 -19.60
N SER A 47 -1.43 8.32 -20.12
CA SER A 47 -0.77 8.69 -21.37
C SER A 47 0.75 8.50 -21.33
N THR A 48 1.36 8.53 -20.13
CA THR A 48 2.80 8.26 -19.95
C THR A 48 3.19 6.79 -20.16
N GLY A 49 2.21 5.90 -20.34
CA GLY A 49 2.41 4.45 -20.37
C GLY A 49 2.30 3.78 -19.00
N CYS A 50 2.05 4.54 -17.92
CA CYS A 50 1.76 3.95 -16.62
C CYS A 50 0.48 3.12 -16.66
N ARG A 51 0.54 1.91 -16.09
CA ARG A 51 -0.60 0.98 -16.00
C ARG A 51 -0.89 0.54 -14.57
N ALA A 52 -0.14 1.05 -13.60
CA ALA A 52 -0.34 0.78 -12.20
C ALA A 52 0.01 2.00 -11.34
N LEU A 53 -0.67 2.15 -10.21
CA LEU A 53 -0.39 3.15 -9.18
C LEU A 53 -0.20 2.45 -7.84
N ILE A 54 0.56 3.09 -6.94
CA ILE A 54 0.53 2.76 -5.52
C ILE A 54 -0.17 3.87 -4.73
N VAL A 55 -1.15 3.49 -3.93
CA VAL A 55 -2.04 4.37 -3.18
C VAL A 55 -1.85 4.11 -1.69
N ASN A 56 -1.77 5.18 -0.89
CA ASN A 56 -1.60 5.01 0.54
C ASN A 56 -2.94 4.76 1.24
N ALA A 57 -3.17 3.54 1.75
CA ALA A 57 -4.47 3.16 2.31
C ALA A 57 -4.77 3.91 3.61
N LEU A 58 -3.76 4.13 4.45
CA LEU A 58 -3.92 4.86 5.71
C LEU A 58 -4.36 6.33 5.50
N HIS A 59 -3.84 6.98 4.46
CA HIS A 59 -4.23 8.35 4.13
C HIS A 59 -5.66 8.45 3.61
N LEU A 60 -6.10 7.45 2.83
CA LEU A 60 -7.50 7.37 2.39
C LEU A 60 -8.41 7.09 3.57
N TYR A 61 -8.06 6.08 4.37
CA TYR A 61 -8.80 5.68 5.57
C TYR A 61 -9.10 6.87 6.49
N ARG A 62 -8.10 7.73 6.71
CA ARG A 62 -8.22 8.85 7.65
C ARG A 62 -8.96 10.08 7.11
N ARG A 63 -9.28 10.15 5.82
CA ARG A 63 -9.80 11.38 5.20
C ARG A 63 -11.03 11.21 4.34
N VAL A 64 -11.08 10.15 3.55
CA VAL A 64 -12.05 9.96 2.46
C VAL A 64 -12.50 8.50 2.35
N PHE A 65 -12.48 7.76 3.46
CA PHE A 65 -12.74 6.31 3.44
C PHE A 65 -14.16 5.99 3.00
N GLU A 66 -15.14 6.71 3.53
CA GLU A 66 -16.55 6.48 3.23
C GLU A 66 -16.84 6.71 1.75
N GLU A 67 -16.36 7.82 1.18
CA GLU A 67 -16.55 8.14 -0.23
C GLU A 67 -15.80 7.17 -1.14
N ALA A 68 -14.54 6.84 -0.81
CA ALA A 68 -13.71 5.97 -1.63
C ALA A 68 -14.17 4.51 -1.59
N SER A 69 -14.62 4.01 -0.43
CA SER A 69 -15.13 2.64 -0.29
C SER A 69 -16.53 2.47 -0.89
N ALA A 70 -17.41 3.47 -0.77
CA ALA A 70 -18.73 3.43 -1.37
C ALA A 70 -18.68 3.42 -2.90
N ALA A 71 -17.75 4.19 -3.50
CA ALA A 71 -17.57 4.22 -4.95
C ALA A 71 -16.69 3.07 -5.48
N GLY A 72 -15.77 2.55 -4.65
CA GLY A 72 -14.64 1.76 -5.08
C GLY A 72 -13.49 2.64 -5.60
N LEU A 73 -12.24 2.27 -5.28
CA LEU A 73 -11.10 3.14 -5.45
C LEU A 73 -10.81 3.51 -6.91
N HIS A 74 -11.05 2.59 -7.85
CA HIS A 74 -10.92 2.89 -9.29
C HIS A 74 -11.89 3.99 -9.74
N ALA A 75 -13.17 3.88 -9.36
CA ALA A 75 -14.19 4.86 -9.74
C ALA A 75 -13.96 6.19 -9.02
N PHE A 76 -13.59 6.14 -7.74
CA PHE A 76 -13.23 7.33 -6.96
C PHE A 76 -12.08 8.12 -7.58
N MET A 77 -11.06 7.43 -8.10
CA MET A 77 -9.89 8.06 -8.71
C MET A 77 -10.05 8.33 -10.22
N GLY A 78 -11.07 7.77 -10.88
CA GLY A 78 -11.14 7.76 -12.35
C GLY A 78 -9.99 7.00 -13.01
N TRP A 79 -9.49 5.92 -12.37
CA TRP A 79 -8.29 5.21 -12.82
C TRP A 79 -8.59 3.81 -13.36
N GLU A 80 -8.21 3.57 -14.62
CA GLU A 80 -8.48 2.31 -15.32
C GLU A 80 -7.35 1.26 -15.19
N GLY A 81 -6.15 1.66 -14.75
CA GLY A 81 -5.03 0.75 -14.51
C GLY A 81 -5.14 0.01 -13.17
N LEU A 82 -4.13 -0.80 -12.85
CA LEU A 82 -4.06 -1.54 -11.58
C LEU A 82 -3.80 -0.59 -10.40
N ILE A 83 -4.33 -0.94 -9.23
CA ILE A 83 -4.11 -0.21 -7.98
C ILE A 83 -3.49 -1.14 -6.93
N PHE A 84 -2.32 -0.73 -6.45
CA PHE A 84 -1.65 -1.31 -5.30
C PHE A 84 -1.95 -0.42 -4.10
N THR A 85 -2.39 -0.96 -2.98
CA THR A 85 -2.51 -0.22 -1.73
C THR A 85 -1.38 -0.59 -0.77
N ASP A 86 -0.75 0.41 -0.16
CA ASP A 86 0.20 0.13 0.91
C ASP A 86 -0.54 -0.23 2.21
N SER A 87 0.11 -1.00 3.08
CA SER A 87 -0.46 -1.45 4.35
C SER A 87 -0.47 -0.37 5.43
N GLY A 88 0.16 0.79 5.19
CA GLY A 88 0.35 1.84 6.18
C GLY A 88 1.49 1.61 7.19
N GLY A 89 2.14 0.44 7.21
CA GLY A 89 3.20 0.10 8.17
C GLY A 89 4.37 1.10 8.17
N PHE A 90 4.80 1.53 6.99
CA PHE A 90 5.86 2.52 6.82
C PHE A 90 5.53 3.92 7.38
N GLN A 91 4.25 4.26 7.59
CA GLN A 91 3.86 5.56 8.16
C GLN A 91 4.16 5.66 9.66
N SER A 92 4.44 4.53 10.33
CA SER A 92 4.99 4.51 11.69
C SER A 92 6.34 5.22 11.80
N ILE A 93 7.08 5.35 10.70
CA ILE A 93 8.44 5.92 10.67
C ILE A 93 8.44 7.44 10.48
N LYS A 94 7.47 8.01 9.75
CA LYS A 94 7.65 9.34 9.14
C LYS A 94 6.99 10.52 9.84
N LYS A 95 5.83 10.39 10.50
CA LYS A 95 5.04 11.59 10.86
C LYS A 95 4.22 11.57 12.15
N PHE A 96 4.06 10.43 12.82
CA PHE A 96 3.33 10.37 14.09
C PHE A 96 4.18 9.63 15.11
N PRO A 97 4.16 10.00 16.40
CA PRO A 97 4.62 9.08 17.44
C PRO A 97 3.73 7.84 17.33
N ALA A 98 4.29 6.79 16.75
CA ALA A 98 3.63 5.52 16.55
C ALA A 98 4.34 4.50 17.43
N GLU A 99 3.57 3.83 18.27
CA GLU A 99 4.07 2.73 19.09
C GLU A 99 3.73 1.43 18.39
N VAL A 100 4.73 0.57 18.19
CA VAL A 100 4.55 -0.75 17.58
C VAL A 100 4.42 -1.78 18.70
N THR A 101 3.28 -2.45 18.76
CA THR A 101 3.03 -3.54 19.70
C THR A 101 2.86 -4.85 18.94
N ASP A 102 2.62 -5.98 19.61
CA ASP A 102 2.28 -7.22 18.91
C ASP A 102 0.86 -7.21 18.32
N GLU A 103 -0.02 -6.34 18.80
CA GLU A 103 -1.40 -6.22 18.31
C GLU A 103 -1.45 -5.47 16.97
N GLY A 104 -0.67 -4.39 16.84
CA GLY A 104 -0.66 -3.53 15.66
C GLY A 104 0.21 -2.28 15.87
N VAL A 105 -0.01 -1.27 15.03
CA VAL A 105 0.61 0.04 15.17
C VAL A 105 -0.38 1.01 15.82
N ILE A 106 0.00 1.57 16.97
CA ILE A 106 -0.79 2.58 17.67
C ILE A 106 -0.42 3.94 17.10
N PHE A 107 -1.38 4.61 16.45
CA PHE A 107 -1.22 5.97 15.96
C PHE A 107 -1.88 6.96 16.92
N ARG A 108 -1.10 7.96 17.36
CA ARG A 108 -1.66 9.11 18.09
C ARG A 108 -2.05 10.23 17.13
N MET A 109 -3.32 10.64 17.22
CA MET A 109 -3.91 11.68 16.40
C MET A 109 -3.61 13.08 16.96
N PRO A 110 -3.68 14.16 16.16
CA PRO A 110 -3.47 15.53 16.63
C PRO A 110 -4.45 15.99 17.72
N ASP A 111 -5.64 15.38 17.79
CA ASP A 111 -6.65 15.63 18.83
C ASP A 111 -6.42 14.81 20.11
N GLY A 112 -5.33 14.03 20.16
CA GLY A 112 -4.94 13.20 21.31
C GLY A 112 -5.57 11.81 21.34
N LYS A 113 -6.47 11.47 20.41
CA LYS A 113 -7.03 10.11 20.33
C LYS A 113 -5.97 9.12 19.86
N GLU A 114 -6.03 7.91 20.40
CA GLU A 114 -5.19 6.80 19.95
C GLU A 114 -6.04 5.81 19.15
N GLU A 115 -5.46 5.34 18.06
CA GLU A 115 -6.09 4.36 17.20
C GLU A 115 -5.12 3.23 16.92
N VAL A 116 -5.54 2.00 17.20
CA VAL A 116 -4.77 0.80 16.90
C VAL A 116 -5.06 0.37 15.46
N PHE A 117 -4.00 0.23 14.68
CA PHE A 117 -4.05 -0.24 13.31
C PHE A 117 -3.44 -1.65 13.24
N THR A 118 -4.32 -2.65 13.27
CA THR A 118 -3.95 -4.07 13.28
C THR A 118 -3.78 -4.61 11.85
N PRO A 119 -3.15 -5.79 11.66
CA PRO A 119 -3.12 -6.48 10.38
C PRO A 119 -4.51 -6.69 9.77
N GLU A 120 -5.48 -7.16 10.55
CA GLU A 120 -6.85 -7.45 10.10
C GLU A 120 -7.54 -6.18 9.61
N LYS A 121 -7.40 -5.07 10.35
CA LYS A 121 -7.95 -3.77 9.98
C LYS A 121 -7.30 -3.24 8.69
N SER A 122 -5.99 -3.45 8.51
CA SER A 122 -5.28 -3.07 7.30
C SER A 122 -5.83 -3.81 6.07
N ILE A 123 -6.07 -5.11 6.19
CA ILE A 123 -6.66 -5.92 5.12
C ILE A 123 -8.11 -5.47 4.86
N GLU A 124 -8.94 -5.35 5.90
CA GLU A 124 -10.34 -4.93 5.77
C GLU A 124 -10.48 -3.60 5.01
N ILE A 125 -9.63 -2.62 5.33
CA ILE A 125 -9.62 -1.31 4.66
C ILE A 125 -9.25 -1.47 3.18
N GLN A 126 -8.18 -2.20 2.88
CA GLN A 126 -7.70 -2.37 1.50
C GLN A 126 -8.69 -3.16 0.63
N GLU A 127 -9.41 -4.13 1.22
CA GLU A 127 -10.50 -4.88 0.59
C GLU A 127 -11.72 -3.99 0.33
N LYS A 128 -12.17 -3.22 1.32
CA LYS A 128 -13.29 -2.27 1.16
C LYS A 128 -13.01 -1.18 0.14
N LEU A 129 -11.75 -0.77 0.00
CA LEU A 129 -11.34 0.15 -1.07
C LEU A 129 -11.37 -0.52 -2.45
N GLY A 130 -11.33 -1.85 -2.54
CA GLY A 130 -11.33 -2.59 -3.80
C GLY A 130 -10.00 -2.53 -4.54
N SER A 131 -8.89 -2.71 -3.82
CA SER A 131 -7.53 -2.69 -4.38
C SER A 131 -7.24 -3.97 -5.17
N ASP A 132 -6.50 -3.88 -6.28
CA ASP A 132 -6.09 -5.09 -7.04
C ASP A 132 -4.96 -5.85 -6.31
N PHE A 133 -4.05 -5.11 -5.65
CA PHE A 133 -2.99 -5.65 -4.81
C PHE A 133 -3.03 -5.04 -3.43
N ILE A 134 -3.00 -5.91 -2.43
CA ILE A 134 -3.06 -5.58 -1.02
C ILE A 134 -1.70 -5.94 -0.40
N PHE A 135 -1.16 -5.07 0.44
CA PHE A 135 0.06 -5.33 1.18
C PHE A 135 -0.28 -5.76 2.61
N ALA A 136 0.41 -6.78 3.10
CA ALA A 136 0.37 -7.14 4.51
C ALA A 136 0.99 -6.02 5.37
N LEU A 137 0.47 -5.84 6.58
CA LEU A 137 1.05 -4.92 7.56
C LEU A 137 2.41 -5.43 8.03
N ASP A 138 3.38 -4.53 8.09
CA ASP A 138 4.76 -4.81 8.50
C ASP A 138 5.25 -3.88 9.61
N ASP A 139 6.21 -4.36 10.39
CA ASP A 139 6.93 -3.57 11.39
C ASP A 139 8.24 -3.07 10.78
N CYS A 140 8.30 -1.78 10.45
CA CYS A 140 9.44 -1.18 9.79
C CYS A 140 10.22 -0.28 10.76
N PRO A 141 11.32 -0.75 11.39
CA PRO A 141 12.08 0.04 12.35
C PRO A 141 12.80 1.21 11.68
N SER A 142 12.85 2.35 12.37
CA SER A 142 13.57 3.54 11.92
C SER A 142 15.08 3.30 11.95
N TYR A 143 15.81 3.83 10.95
CA TYR A 143 17.27 3.88 11.02
C TYR A 143 17.72 5.08 11.88
N PRO A 144 18.73 4.93 12.76
CA PRO A 144 19.52 3.73 13.02
C PRO A 144 18.81 2.71 13.93
N TYR A 145 19.10 1.43 13.71
CA TYR A 145 18.53 0.31 14.48
C TYR A 145 19.63 -0.64 14.97
N THR A 146 19.32 -1.40 16.02
CA THR A 146 20.17 -2.51 16.47
C THR A 146 19.77 -3.80 15.75
N ARG A 147 20.65 -4.82 15.79
CA ARG A 147 20.35 -6.13 15.25
C ARG A 147 19.13 -6.75 15.93
N GLU A 148 19.06 -6.64 17.26
CA GLU A 148 17.99 -7.19 18.08
C GLU A 148 16.62 -6.59 17.68
N ARG A 149 16.56 -5.27 17.43
CA ARG A 149 15.32 -4.61 17.02
C ARG A 149 14.84 -5.07 15.64
N VAL A 150 15.78 -5.32 14.71
CA VAL A 150 15.46 -5.84 13.37
C VAL A 150 14.99 -7.29 13.44
N GLU A 151 15.64 -8.14 14.24
CA GLU A 151 15.20 -9.54 14.45
C GLU A 151 13.77 -9.60 15.02
N GLU A 152 13.45 -8.73 15.98
CA GLU A 152 12.10 -8.58 16.52
C GLU A 152 11.10 -8.10 15.46
N SER A 153 11.46 -7.08 14.67
CA SER A 153 10.61 -6.53 13.60
C SER A 153 10.30 -7.58 12.53
N VAL A 154 11.29 -8.37 12.12
CA VAL A 154 11.10 -9.46 11.15
C VAL A 154 10.18 -10.52 11.74
N ALA A 155 10.41 -10.95 12.99
CA ALA A 155 9.57 -11.94 13.64
C ALA A 155 8.12 -11.45 13.78
N ARG A 156 7.91 -10.17 14.14
CA ARG A 156 6.58 -9.55 14.24
C ARG A 156 5.90 -9.45 12.88
N THR A 157 6.62 -9.00 11.86
CA THR A 157 6.12 -8.89 10.47
C THR A 157 5.65 -10.25 9.96
N ILE A 158 6.40 -11.33 10.22
CA ILE A 158 5.98 -12.69 9.87
C ILE A 158 4.71 -13.08 10.62
N ARG A 159 4.61 -12.84 11.94
CA ARG A 159 3.39 -13.13 12.72
C ARG A 159 2.18 -12.36 12.19
N TRP A 160 2.36 -11.09 11.84
CA TRP A 160 1.31 -10.25 11.27
C TRP A 160 0.87 -10.70 9.89
N ALA A 161 1.77 -11.20 9.05
CA ALA A 161 1.43 -11.73 7.74
C ALA A 161 0.54 -12.99 7.76
N TYR A 162 0.48 -13.69 8.90
CA TYR A 162 -0.43 -14.84 9.11
C TYR A 162 -1.81 -14.47 9.65
N ARG A 163 -2.02 -13.20 10.04
CA ARG A 163 -3.26 -12.67 10.59
C ARG A 163 -4.06 -11.96 9.50
#